data_AF-A0A925KDP9-F1
#
_entry.id   AF-A0A925KDP9-F1
#
_cell.length_a   1.000
_cell.length_b   1.000
_cell.length_c   1.000
_cell.angle_alpha   90.00
_cell.angle_beta   90.00
_cell.angle_gamma   90.00
#
_symmetry.space_group_name_H-M   'P 1'
#
loop_
_entity.id
_entity.type
_entity.pdbx_description
1 polymer ?
#
loop_
_entity_poly.entity_id
_entity_poly.type
_entity_poly.pdbx_seq_one_letter_code
_entity_poly.pdbx_strand_id
1 'polypeptide(L)'
;IERRQWPAAIEELKRVNASGDADWNNLMGYALRKQATPDLDGAKAHYDAALRINPQHRGALEYSGELALMKGDLPTAEARLASLSQVCNGGCEELEDLKKAMERYKATGKV
;
A
#
# COMPACT_ATOMS: atom_id res chain seq x y z
N ILE A 1 -5.66 0.76 -16.01
CA ILE A 1 -4.48 1.66 -15.91
C ILE A 1 -3.27 0.88 -16.43
N GLU A 2 -3.16 0.78 -17.76
CA GLU A 2 -2.03 0.10 -18.38
C GLU A 2 -0.80 1.02 -18.37
N ARG A 3 0.25 0.56 -17.67
CA ARG A 3 1.67 0.94 -17.77
C ARG A 3 2.00 2.44 -18.01
N ARG A 4 2.55 3.04 -16.93
CA ARG A 4 3.61 4.07 -16.93
C ARG A 4 3.23 5.54 -17.07
N GLN A 5 1.96 5.92 -16.97
CA GLN A 5 1.60 7.32 -16.76
C GLN A 5 1.38 7.67 -15.29
N TRP A 6 2.25 7.18 -14.38
CA TRP A 6 2.17 7.54 -12.97
C TRP A 6 2.20 9.06 -12.72
N PRO A 7 3.02 9.86 -13.43
CA PRO A 7 2.96 11.31 -13.28
C PRO A 7 1.59 11.89 -13.64
N ALA A 8 0.99 11.47 -14.76
CA ALA A 8 -0.33 11.96 -15.15
C ALA A 8 -1.41 11.51 -14.15
N ALA A 9 -1.37 10.25 -13.68
CA ALA A 9 -2.28 9.75 -12.67
C ALA A 9 -2.18 10.53 -11.36
N ILE A 10 -0.96 10.85 -10.91
CA ILE A 10 -0.73 11.67 -9.71
C ILE A 10 -1.32 13.07 -9.91
N GLU A 11 -1.11 13.69 -11.08
CA GLU A 11 -1.65 15.01 -11.38
C GLU A 11 -3.19 15.02 -11.45
N GLU A 12 -3.82 13.98 -11.99
CA GLU A 12 -5.28 13.83 -11.94
C GLU A 12 -5.77 13.64 -10.50
N LEU A 13 -5.10 12.79 -9.71
CA LEU A 13 -5.47 12.58 -8.31
C LEU A 13 -5.34 13.87 -7.50
N LYS A 14 -4.30 14.67 -7.74
CA LYS A 14 -4.15 16.01 -7.14
C LYS A 14 -5.28 16.95 -7.53
N ARG A 15 -5.78 16.90 -8.77
CA ARG A 15 -6.95 17.69 -9.19
C ARG A 15 -8.23 17.28 -8.46
N VAL A 16 -8.43 15.97 -8.27
CA VAL A 16 -9.58 15.44 -7.53
C VAL A 16 -9.53 15.83 -6.05
N ASN A 17 -8.34 15.81 -5.43
CA ASN A 17 -8.09 16.26 -4.06
C ASN A 17 -9.07 15.70 -3.00
N ALA A 18 -9.45 14.42 -3.12
CA ALA A 18 -10.35 13.77 -2.17
C ALA A 18 -9.58 13.27 -0.94
N SER A 19 -8.87 14.17 -0.24
CA SER A 19 -8.00 13.82 0.89
C SER A 19 -8.71 13.19 2.09
N GLY A 20 -10.04 13.34 2.19
CA GLY A 20 -10.89 12.67 3.19
C GLY A 20 -11.37 11.28 2.78
N ASP A 21 -11.02 10.79 1.60
CA ASP A 21 -11.42 9.49 1.07
C ASP A 21 -10.28 8.47 1.19
N ALA A 22 -10.58 7.28 1.73
CA ALA A 22 -9.57 6.26 1.97
C ALA A 22 -9.08 5.59 0.68
N ASP A 23 -9.97 5.38 -0.30
CA ASP A 23 -9.61 4.79 -1.60
C ASP A 23 -8.75 5.77 -2.41
N TRP A 24 -9.06 7.06 -2.38
CA TRP A 24 -8.24 8.10 -3.01
C TRP A 24 -6.83 8.14 -2.41
N ASN A 25 -6.73 8.10 -1.08
CA ASN A 25 -5.43 8.07 -0.40
C ASN A 25 -4.67 6.78 -0.73
N ASN A 26 -5.34 5.61 -0.73
CA ASN A 26 -4.73 4.36 -1.14
C ASN A 26 -4.17 4.43 -2.58
N LEU A 27 -4.95 4.97 -3.51
CA LEU A 27 -4.56 5.11 -4.91
C LEU A 27 -3.41 6.11 -5.09
N MET A 28 -3.42 7.24 -4.38
CA MET A 28 -2.31 8.19 -4.37
C MET A 28 -1.03 7.55 -3.85
N GLY A 29 -1.11 6.83 -2.72
CA GLY A 29 0.04 6.11 -2.16
C GLY A 29 0.60 5.06 -3.13
N TYR A 30 -0.30 4.32 -3.79
CA TYR A 30 0.08 3.36 -4.83
C TYR A 30 0.80 4.02 -6.01
N ALA A 31 0.27 5.12 -6.53
CA ALA A 31 0.89 5.83 -7.65
C ALA A 31 2.29 6.37 -7.29
N LEU A 32 2.45 6.96 -6.10
CA LEU A 32 3.74 7.47 -5.60
C LEU A 32 4.78 6.34 -5.40
N ARG A 33 4.34 5.16 -4.94
CA ARG A 33 5.22 4.00 -4.78
C ARG A 33 5.65 3.38 -6.11
N LYS A 34 4.76 3.38 -7.12
CA LYS A 34 4.98 2.67 -8.39
C LYS A 34 5.62 3.52 -9.49
N GLN A 35 5.74 4.83 -9.30
CA GLN A 35 6.39 5.72 -10.27
C GLN A 35 7.87 5.39 -10.48
N ALA A 36 8.46 5.91 -11.57
CA ALA A 36 9.83 5.58 -11.98
C ALA A 36 10.89 5.88 -10.91
N THR A 37 10.68 6.96 -10.14
CA THR A 37 11.44 7.30 -8.94
C THR A 37 10.49 7.29 -7.75
N PRO A 38 10.35 6.16 -7.04
CA PRO A 38 9.37 6.01 -5.97
C PRO A 38 9.51 7.08 -4.88
N ASP A 39 8.40 7.70 -4.51
CA ASP A 39 8.31 8.53 -3.30
C ASP A 39 7.73 7.67 -2.18
N LEU A 40 8.61 7.00 -1.45
CA LEU A 40 8.22 6.05 -0.40
C LEU A 40 7.70 6.73 0.87
N ASP A 41 8.07 7.98 1.12
CA ASP A 41 7.60 8.73 2.27
C ASP A 41 6.24 9.36 1.99
N GLY A 42 6.05 9.93 0.80
CA GLY A 42 4.73 10.36 0.32
C GLY A 42 3.75 9.20 0.25
N ALA A 43 4.16 8.04 -0.28
CA ALA A 43 3.33 6.85 -0.28
C ALA A 43 2.90 6.43 1.14
N LYS A 44 3.85 6.44 2.09
CA LYS A 44 3.56 6.11 3.50
C LYS A 44 2.53 7.07 4.09
N ALA A 45 2.71 8.37 3.90
CA ALA A 45 1.79 9.37 4.44
C ALA A 45 0.35 9.16 3.93
N HIS A 46 0.20 8.82 2.65
CA HIS A 46 -1.11 8.53 2.07
C HIS A 46 -1.71 7.20 2.56
N TYR A 47 -0.92 6.13 2.68
CA TYR A 47 -1.45 4.89 3.25
C TYR A 47 -1.84 5.06 4.72
N ASP A 48 -1.06 5.80 5.51
CA ASP A 48 -1.41 6.11 6.90
C ASP A 48 -2.70 6.96 6.97
N ALA A 49 -2.88 7.90 6.05
CA ALA A 49 -4.12 8.66 5.94
C ALA A 49 -5.33 7.76 5.59
N ALA A 50 -5.17 6.85 4.62
CA ALA A 50 -6.21 5.89 4.25
C ALA A 50 -6.60 5.02 5.44
N LEU A 51 -5.63 4.50 6.20
CA LEU A 51 -5.88 3.66 7.37
C LEU A 51 -6.43 4.44 8.57
N ARG A 52 -6.16 5.74 8.67
CA ARG A 52 -6.80 6.60 9.67
C ARG A 52 -8.28 6.84 9.35
N ILE A 53 -8.63 6.95 8.07
CA ILE A 53 -10.02 7.12 7.62
C ILE A 53 -10.78 5.80 7.70
N ASN A 54 -10.18 4.72 7.20
CA ASN A 54 -10.72 3.37 7.24
C ASN A 54 -9.64 2.37 7.71
N PRO A 55 -9.63 2.02 9.01
CA PRO A 55 -8.66 1.06 9.57
C PRO A 55 -8.74 -0.36 8.97
N GLN A 56 -9.86 -0.70 8.33
CA GLN A 56 -10.09 -2.00 7.71
C GLN A 56 -9.90 -1.99 6.19
N HIS A 57 -9.33 -0.91 5.63
CA HIS A 57 -9.11 -0.80 4.21
C HIS A 57 -8.07 -1.83 3.73
N ARG A 58 -8.52 -2.85 3.01
CA ARG A 58 -7.70 -4.01 2.60
C ARG A 58 -6.51 -3.60 1.74
N GLY A 59 -6.74 -2.87 0.64
CA GLY A 59 -5.64 -2.42 -0.23
C GLY A 59 -4.59 -1.54 0.49
N ALA A 60 -5.02 -0.63 1.36
CA ALA A 60 -4.09 0.19 2.14
C ALA A 60 -3.29 -0.63 3.16
N LEU A 61 -3.89 -1.64 3.79
CA LEU A 61 -3.17 -2.56 4.68
C LEU A 61 -2.12 -3.37 3.89
N GLU A 62 -2.48 -3.90 2.73
CA GLU A 62 -1.57 -4.65 1.86
C GLU A 62 -0.41 -3.78 1.39
N TYR A 63 -0.71 -2.66 0.74
CA TYR A 63 0.31 -1.81 0.14
C TYR A 63 1.19 -1.10 1.18
N SER A 64 0.65 -0.78 2.37
CA SER A 64 1.50 -0.31 3.47
C SER A 64 2.41 -1.41 4.03
N GLY A 65 1.97 -2.67 4.02
CA GLY A 65 2.81 -3.83 4.34
C GLY A 65 3.92 -4.03 3.31
N GLU A 66 3.61 -4.02 2.01
CA GLU A 66 4.62 -4.10 0.95
C GLU A 66 5.63 -2.95 1.03
N LEU A 67 5.15 -1.72 1.28
CA LEU A 67 6.01 -0.55 1.47
C LEU A 67 6.95 -0.73 2.66
N ALA A 68 6.48 -1.30 3.76
CA ALA A 68 7.30 -1.59 4.93
C ALA A 68 8.43 -2.56 4.59
N LEU A 69 8.14 -3.64 3.85
CA LEU A 69 9.16 -4.57 3.36
C LEU A 69 10.19 -3.88 2.44
N MET A 70 9.74 -2.98 1.54
CA MET A 70 10.65 -2.19 0.69
C MET A 70 11.61 -1.32 1.52
N LYS A 71 11.18 -0.87 2.71
CA LYS A 71 11.98 -0.10 3.67
C LYS A 71 12.77 -0.96 4.66
N GLY A 72 12.63 -2.30 4.59
CA GLY A 72 13.25 -3.23 5.52
C GLY A 72 12.58 -3.32 6.90
N ASP A 73 11.36 -2.80 7.03
CA ASP A 73 10.56 -2.82 8.25
C ASP A 73 9.63 -4.05 8.26
N LEU A 74 10.22 -5.22 8.54
CA LEU A 74 9.49 -6.48 8.65
C LEU A 74 8.42 -6.46 9.78
N PRO A 75 8.68 -5.90 10.98
CA PRO A 75 7.67 -5.83 12.05
C PRO A 75 6.39 -5.10 11.62
N THR A 76 6.51 -3.97 10.91
CA THR A 76 5.32 -3.26 10.41
C THR A 76 4.57 -4.09 9.37
N ALA A 77 5.27 -4.79 8.47
CA ALA A 77 4.62 -5.68 7.49
C ALA A 77 3.84 -6.82 8.17
N GLU A 78 4.41 -7.43 9.20
CA GLU A 78 3.75 -8.47 10.01
C GLU A 78 2.48 -7.93 10.70
N ALA A 79 2.53 -6.72 11.25
CA ALA A 79 1.37 -6.08 11.88
C ALA A 79 0.25 -5.79 10.86
N ARG A 80 0.60 -5.40 9.63
CA ARG A 80 -0.37 -5.19 8.55
C ARG A 80 -0.99 -6.51 8.08
N LEU A 81 -0.19 -7.57 7.97
CA LEU A 81 -0.69 -8.90 7.64
C LEU A 81 -1.67 -9.43 8.70
N ALA A 82 -1.35 -9.25 9.98
CA ALA A 82 -2.25 -9.64 11.07
C ALA A 82 -3.59 -8.89 10.99
N SER A 83 -3.55 -7.59 10.70
CA SER A 83 -4.75 -6.78 10.50
C SER A 83 -5.58 -7.25 9.31
N LEU A 84 -4.95 -7.53 8.16
CA LEU A 84 -5.61 -8.10 6.99
C LEU A 84 -6.25 -9.45 7.27
N SER A 85 -5.56 -10.31 8.03
CA SER A 85 -6.10 -11.63 8.38
C SER A 85 -7.40 -11.52 9.18
N GLN A 86 -7.54 -10.52 10.05
CA GLN A 86 -8.79 -10.24 10.76
C GLN A 86 -9.87 -9.69 9.82
N VAL A 87 -9.51 -8.74 8.94
CA VAL A 87 -10.46 -8.09 8.01
C VAL A 87 -11.01 -9.06 6.96
N CYS A 88 -10.22 -10.05 6.55
CA CYS A 88 -10.56 -10.94 5.46
C CYS A 88 -11.22 -12.26 5.89
N ASN A 89 -11.47 -12.48 7.19
CA ASN A 89 -12.21 -13.64 7.73
C ASN A 89 -11.85 -15.00 7.08
N GLY A 90 -10.56 -15.22 6.81
CA GLY A 90 -10.07 -16.48 6.24
C GLY A 90 -9.65 -16.43 4.77
N GLY A 91 -9.83 -15.32 4.05
CA GLY A 91 -9.21 -15.15 2.73
C GLY A 91 -9.65 -13.92 1.94
N CYS A 92 -8.67 -13.22 1.36
CA CYS A 92 -8.85 -12.18 0.34
C CYS A 92 -7.56 -12.09 -0.49
N GLU A 93 -7.64 -11.50 -1.68
CA GLU A 93 -6.48 -11.34 -2.57
C GLU A 93 -5.34 -10.58 -1.89
N GLU A 94 -5.68 -9.48 -1.20
CA GLU A 94 -4.73 -8.60 -0.51
C GLU A 94 -3.94 -9.32 0.59
N LEU A 95 -4.59 -10.25 1.29
CA LEU A 95 -3.95 -11.07 2.31
C LEU A 95 -2.94 -12.03 1.68
N GLU A 96 -3.32 -12.70 0.60
CA GLU A 96 -2.44 -13.67 -0.06
C GLU A 96 -1.27 -13.00 -0.76
N ASP A 97 -1.46 -11.81 -1.32
CA ASP A 97 -0.39 -11.07 -1.98
C ASP A 97 0.62 -10.51 -0.97
N LEU A 98 0.16 -9.98 0.17
CA LEU A 98 1.09 -9.57 1.23
C LEU A 98 1.86 -10.78 1.80
N LYS A 99 1.22 -11.95 1.97
CA LYS A 99 1.95 -13.17 2.38
C LYS A 99 3.07 -13.51 1.40
N LYS A 100 2.78 -13.53 0.08
CA LYS A 100 3.79 -13.82 -0.94
C LYS A 100 4.93 -12.81 -0.92
N ALA A 101 4.62 -11.52 -0.79
CA ALA A 101 5.61 -10.45 -0.68
C ALA A 101 6.55 -10.68 0.53
N MET A 102 5.99 -11.04 1.68
CA MET A 102 6.76 -11.35 2.88
C MET A 102 7.64 -12.58 2.73
N GLU A 103 7.13 -13.67 2.15
CA GLU A 103 7.93 -14.88 1.90
C GLU A 103 9.09 -14.59 0.95
N ARG A 104 8.85 -13.83 -0.12
CA ARG A 104 9.90 -13.39 -1.05
C ARG A 104 10.93 -12.51 -0.35
N TYR A 105 10.49 -11.57 0.49
CA TYR A 105 11.37 -10.72 1.27
C TYR A 105 12.24 -11.54 2.22
N LYS A 106 11.68 -12.49 2.96
CA LYS A 106 12.44 -13.38 3.86
C LYS A 106 13.46 -14.23 3.11
N ALA A 107 13.13 -14.68 1.90
CA ALA A 107 14.04 -15.50 1.08
C ALA A 107 15.16 -14.70 0.39
N THR A 108 14.89 -13.44 0.01
CA THR A 108 15.78 -12.71 -0.92
C THR A 108 16.20 -11.31 -0.44
N GLY A 109 15.63 -10.82 0.66
CA GLY A 109 15.76 -9.43 1.11
C GLY A 109 15.08 -8.41 0.19
N LYS A 110 14.25 -8.87 -0.75
CA LYS A 110 13.60 -8.03 -1.78
C LYS A 110 12.12 -8.36 -1.90
N VAL A 111 11.31 -7.35 -2.21
CA VAL A 111 9.87 -7.45 -2.48
C VAL A 111 9.60 -7.72 -3.94
#